data_AF-A0A3D2IGJ4-F1
#
_entry.id   AF-A0A3D2IGJ4-F1
#
_cell.length_a   1.000
_cell.length_b   1.000
_cell.length_c   1.000
_cell.angle_alpha   90.00
_cell.angle_beta   90.00
_cell.angle_gamma   90.00
#
_symmetry.space_group_name_H-M   'P 1'
#
loop_
_entity.id
_entity.type
_entity.pdbx_description
1 polymer ?
#
loop_
_entity_poly.entity_id
_entity_poly.type
_entity_poly.pdbx_seq_one_letter_code
_entity_poly.pdbx_strand_id
1 'polypeptide(L)'
;RLDNPTEVIGLPTPWPNYNAAIGGGCRRKAVSMIGARSGVGKSMLSDNLAKHLAELDVPVLYLDTEMSDEDHWYRLGANYADVTINDLESGKCGENFSERKRVEEALDKIENLPIDY
;
A
#
# COMPACT_ATOMS: atom_id res chain seq x y z
N ARG A 1 9.15 -27.01 10.62
CA ARG A 1 8.72 -25.79 11.35
C ARG A 1 9.72 -25.44 12.45
N LEU A 2 10.24 -26.42 13.19
CA LEU A 2 11.41 -26.23 14.07
C LEU A 2 12.68 -25.90 13.26
N ASP A 3 12.80 -26.42 12.04
CA ASP A 3 13.96 -26.20 11.16
C ASP A 3 13.85 -24.94 10.28
N ASN A 4 12.74 -24.21 10.38
CA ASN A 4 12.53 -22.92 9.70
C ASN A 4 11.67 -22.02 10.59
N PRO A 5 12.24 -21.48 11.69
CA PRO A 5 11.53 -20.57 12.58
C PRO A 5 11.19 -19.29 11.83
N THR A 6 9.96 -18.81 12.00
CA THR A 6 9.45 -17.59 11.36
C THR A 6 9.03 -16.61 12.42
N GLU A 7 9.49 -15.36 12.33
CA GLU A 7 9.08 -14.29 13.26
C GLU A 7 7.60 -13.90 13.08
N VAL A 8 7.09 -14.03 11.85
CA VAL A 8 5.72 -13.70 11.48
C VAL A 8 5.01 -14.97 10.99
N ILE A 9 3.81 -15.24 11.53
CA ILE A 9 3.04 -16.47 11.24
C ILE A 9 2.32 -16.36 9.87
N GLY A 10 1.84 -15.17 9.53
CA GLY A 10 1.18 -14.83 8.27
C GLY A 10 1.98 -13.81 7.46
N LEU A 11 1.31 -13.13 6.54
CA LEU A 11 1.90 -12.00 5.83
C LEU A 11 1.91 -10.77 6.76
N PRO A 12 3.06 -10.11 6.96
CA PRO A 12 3.13 -8.95 7.83
C PRO A 12 2.36 -7.76 7.24
N THR A 13 1.64 -7.03 8.09
CA THR A 13 1.17 -5.68 7.78
C THR A 13 2.29 -4.67 8.03
N PRO A 14 2.23 -3.44 7.50
CA PRO A 14 3.27 -2.45 7.74
C PRO A 14 3.31 -1.93 9.19
N TRP A 15 2.38 -2.35 10.07
CA TRP A 15 2.28 -1.87 11.44
C TRP A 15 2.67 -2.97 12.46
N PRO A 16 3.87 -2.91 13.07
CA PRO A 16 4.35 -3.95 13.99
C PRO A 16 3.40 -4.22 15.18
N ASN A 17 2.83 -3.16 15.75
CA ASN A 17 1.87 -3.29 16.86
C ASN A 17 0.59 -4.02 16.43
N TYR A 18 0.12 -3.77 15.21
CA TYR A 18 -1.05 -4.47 14.68
C TYR A 18 -0.74 -5.94 14.39
N ASN A 19 0.44 -6.23 13.82
CA ASN A 19 0.92 -7.60 13.63
C ASN A 19 0.91 -8.38 14.95
N ALA A 20 1.43 -7.81 16.04
CA ALA A 20 1.40 -8.45 17.36
C ALA A 20 -0.04 -8.71 17.83
N ALA A 21 -0.94 -7.72 17.67
CA ALA A 21 -2.33 -7.81 18.13
C ALA A 21 -3.16 -8.89 17.40
N ILE A 22 -2.91 -9.12 16.11
CA ILE A 22 -3.65 -10.12 15.31
C ILE A 22 -2.96 -11.50 15.27
N GLY A 23 -1.89 -11.68 16.05
CA GLY A 23 -1.16 -12.94 16.14
C GLY A 23 -0.22 -13.20 14.95
N GLY A 24 0.50 -12.17 14.51
CA GLY A 24 1.57 -12.26 13.52
C GLY A 24 1.09 -12.11 12.07
N GLY A 25 0.27 -11.09 11.77
CA GLY A 25 -0.09 -10.72 10.39
C GLY A 25 -1.31 -11.43 9.80
N CYS A 26 -1.52 -11.25 8.49
CA CYS A 26 -2.60 -11.83 7.70
C CYS A 26 -2.39 -13.33 7.50
N ARG A 27 -3.25 -14.15 8.11
CA ARG A 27 -3.05 -15.61 8.15
C ARG A 27 -3.62 -16.30 6.91
N ARG A 28 -2.89 -17.31 6.42
CA ARG A 28 -3.34 -18.22 5.36
C ARG A 28 -4.61 -18.97 5.81
N LYS A 29 -5.57 -19.13 4.89
CA LYS A 29 -6.90 -19.74 5.12
C LYS A 29 -7.77 -19.00 6.15
N ALA A 30 -7.55 -17.69 6.33
CA ALA A 30 -8.39 -16.83 7.15
C ALA A 30 -8.98 -15.70 6.30
N VAL A 31 -10.11 -15.15 6.77
CA VAL A 31 -10.70 -13.92 6.23
C VAL A 31 -10.61 -12.86 7.33
N SER A 32 -9.95 -11.74 7.02
CA SER A 32 -9.85 -10.58 7.90
C SER A 32 -10.79 -9.51 7.40
N MET A 33 -11.62 -8.97 8.29
CA MET A 33 -12.57 -7.91 7.96
C MET A 33 -12.23 -6.65 8.76
N ILE A 34 -12.06 -5.54 8.05
CA ILE A 34 -11.92 -4.22 8.66
C ILE A 34 -13.27 -3.52 8.47
N GLY A 35 -13.88 -3.07 9.56
CA GLY A 35 -15.12 -2.30 9.55
C GLY A 35 -14.87 -0.92 10.15
N ALA A 36 -15.24 0.14 9.44
CA ALA A 36 -14.99 1.51 9.89
C ALA A 36 -16.03 2.47 9.27
N ARG A 37 -16.19 3.66 9.86
CA ARG A 37 -17.07 4.72 9.32
C ARG A 37 -16.47 5.32 8.05
N SER A 38 -17.30 5.93 7.19
CA SER A 38 -16.79 6.69 6.05
C SER A 38 -15.90 7.85 6.49
N GLY A 39 -14.87 8.15 5.70
CA GLY A 39 -13.94 9.26 5.94
C GLY A 39 -12.83 9.00 6.98
N VAL A 40 -12.74 7.80 7.56
CA VAL A 40 -11.73 7.50 8.60
C VAL A 40 -10.45 6.84 8.07
N GLY A 41 -10.27 6.81 6.74
CA GLY A 41 -9.05 6.28 6.11
C GLY A 41 -9.04 4.77 5.89
N LYS A 42 -10.20 4.12 5.74
CA LYS A 42 -10.31 2.67 5.48
C LYS A 42 -9.61 2.24 4.19
N SER A 43 -9.82 2.96 3.10
CA SER A 43 -9.18 2.70 1.81
C SER A 43 -7.68 3.00 1.84
N MET A 44 -7.29 4.09 2.51
CA MET A 44 -5.86 4.39 2.74
C MET A 44 -5.15 3.26 3.51
N LEU A 45 -5.83 2.64 4.48
CA LEU A 45 -5.30 1.50 5.21
C LEU A 45 -5.12 0.29 4.28
N SER A 46 -6.08 -0.04 3.41
CA SER A 46 -5.92 -1.14 2.45
C SER A 46 -4.85 -0.84 1.40
N ASP A 47 -4.76 0.39 0.89
CA ASP A 47 -3.72 0.82 -0.05
C ASP A 47 -2.32 0.61 0.53
N ASN A 48 -2.09 1.06 1.77
CA ASN A 48 -0.79 0.88 2.45
C ASN A 48 -0.48 -0.60 2.72
N LEU A 49 -1.48 -1.42 3.03
CA LEU A 49 -1.28 -2.86 3.20
C LEU A 49 -0.92 -3.53 1.88
N ALA A 50 -1.65 -3.22 0.80
CA ALA A 50 -1.39 -3.73 -0.55
C ALA A 50 0.02 -3.36 -1.01
N LYS A 51 0.37 -2.07 -0.89
CA LYS A 51 1.71 -1.56 -1.13
C LYS A 51 2.77 -2.36 -0.38
N HIS A 52 2.62 -2.50 0.94
CA HIS A 52 3.63 -3.16 1.77
C HIS A 52 3.83 -4.63 1.39
N LEU A 53 2.75 -5.35 1.08
CA LEU A 53 2.85 -6.74 0.65
C LEU A 53 3.51 -6.87 -0.72
N ALA A 54 3.21 -5.96 -1.64
CA ALA A 54 3.85 -5.93 -2.95
C ALA A 54 5.34 -5.59 -2.88
N GLU A 55 5.76 -4.69 -1.98
CA GLU A 55 7.18 -4.43 -1.67
C GLU A 55 7.92 -5.66 -1.12
N LEU A 56 7.20 -6.66 -0.61
CA LEU A 56 7.73 -7.95 -0.18
C LEU A 56 7.62 -9.04 -1.27
N ASP A 57 7.44 -8.63 -2.53
CA ASP A 57 7.25 -9.49 -3.70
C ASP A 57 6.04 -10.44 -3.60
N VAL A 58 5.02 -10.07 -2.80
CA VAL A 58 3.77 -10.83 -2.69
C VAL A 58 2.77 -10.27 -3.70
N PRO A 59 2.24 -11.08 -4.64
CA PRO A 59 1.20 -10.62 -5.55
C PRO A 59 -0.08 -10.22 -4.82
N VAL A 60 -0.59 -9.04 -5.13
CA VAL A 60 -1.81 -8.47 -4.54
C VAL A 60 -2.83 -8.19 -5.64
N LEU A 61 -4.06 -8.69 -5.45
CA LEU A 61 -5.23 -8.30 -6.22
C LEU A 61 -6.07 -7.33 -5.39
N TYR A 62 -6.21 -6.09 -5.85
CA TYR A 62 -6.95 -5.04 -5.19
C TYR A 62 -8.29 -4.82 -5.89
N LEU A 63 -9.39 -5.27 -5.30
CA LEU A 63 -10.73 -5.11 -5.89
C LEU A 63 -11.46 -3.94 -5.23
N ASP A 64 -11.64 -2.85 -5.97
CA ASP A 64 -12.47 -1.71 -5.57
C ASP A 64 -13.74 -1.60 -6.43
N THR A 65 -14.83 -1.17 -5.83
CA THR A 65 -16.10 -0.88 -6.53
C THR A 65 -16.61 0.54 -6.29
N GLU A 66 -15.96 1.28 -5.40
CA GLU A 66 -16.29 2.66 -5.02
C GLU A 66 -15.39 3.66 -5.74
N MET A 67 -14.13 3.31 -5.97
CA MET A 67 -13.09 4.19 -6.52
C MET A 67 -12.53 3.68 -7.84
N SER A 68 -11.98 4.59 -8.65
CA SER A 68 -11.26 4.21 -9.88
C SER A 68 -9.84 3.77 -9.57
N ASP A 69 -9.26 2.96 -10.45
CA ASP A 69 -7.86 2.55 -10.37
C ASP A 69 -6.93 3.78 -10.37
N GLU A 70 -7.27 4.80 -11.15
CA GLU A 70 -6.55 6.08 -11.22
C GLU A 70 -6.44 6.75 -9.85
N ASP A 71 -7.51 6.77 -9.06
CA ASP A 71 -7.49 7.36 -7.72
C ASP A 71 -6.54 6.59 -6.78
N HIS A 72 -6.45 5.26 -6.92
CA HIS A 72 -5.48 4.46 -6.17
C HIS A 72 -4.05 4.75 -6.62
N TRP A 73 -3.81 4.90 -7.92
CA TRP A 73 -2.50 5.26 -8.45
C TRP A 73 -2.01 6.62 -7.93
N TYR A 74 -2.87 7.63 -7.85
CA TYR A 74 -2.47 8.93 -7.28
C TYR A 74 -2.14 8.82 -5.80
N ARG A 75 -2.89 8.02 -5.02
CA ARG A 75 -2.58 7.77 -3.60
C ARG A 75 -1.25 7.05 -3.43
N LEU A 76 -1.02 6.01 -4.22
CA LEU A 76 0.21 5.21 -4.17
C LEU A 76 1.41 6.05 -4.60
N GLY A 77 1.29 6.76 -5.72
CA GLY A 77 2.28 7.68 -6.26
C GLY A 77 2.65 8.77 -5.26
N ALA A 78 1.66 9.45 -4.69
CA ALA A 78 1.89 10.50 -3.70
C ALA A 78 2.58 9.95 -2.44
N ASN A 79 2.19 8.74 -2.00
CA ASN A 79 2.80 8.06 -0.86
C ASN A 79 4.27 7.68 -1.11
N TYR A 80 4.64 7.23 -2.31
CA TYR A 80 6.03 6.92 -2.66
C TYR A 80 6.88 8.17 -2.89
N ALA A 81 6.32 9.19 -3.54
CA ALA A 81 7.03 10.40 -3.92
C ALA A 81 7.14 11.43 -2.80
N ASP A 82 6.45 11.23 -1.67
CA ASP A 82 6.36 12.20 -0.56
C ASP A 82 5.93 13.59 -1.07
N VAL A 83 4.76 13.62 -1.72
CA VAL A 83 4.09 14.82 -2.22
C VAL A 83 2.60 14.75 -1.87
N THR A 84 1.88 15.86 -2.00
CA THR A 84 0.42 15.82 -1.80
C THR A 84 -0.28 15.21 -3.02
N ILE A 85 -1.39 14.51 -2.79
CA ILE A 85 -2.22 13.94 -3.87
C ILE A 85 -2.68 15.05 -4.83
N ASN A 86 -3.12 16.19 -4.30
CA ASN A 86 -3.57 17.33 -5.10
C ASN A 86 -2.44 17.87 -6.00
N ASP A 87 -1.20 17.95 -5.51
CA ASP A 87 -0.08 18.45 -6.30
C ASP A 87 0.33 17.45 -7.39
N LEU A 88 0.20 16.15 -7.11
CA LEU A 88 0.42 15.09 -8.09
C LEU A 88 -0.66 15.09 -9.18
N GLU A 89 -1.94 15.12 -8.80
CA GLU A 89 -3.07 15.18 -9.73
C GLU A 89 -3.07 16.45 -10.58
N SER A 90 -2.69 17.60 -9.99
CA SER A 90 -2.61 18.88 -10.72
C SER A 90 -1.29 19.08 -11.48
N GLY A 91 -0.30 18.20 -11.29
CA GLY A 91 1.02 18.29 -11.92
C GLY A 91 1.95 19.37 -11.36
N LYS A 92 1.57 20.06 -10.27
CA LYS A 92 2.38 21.11 -9.64
C LYS A 92 3.72 20.62 -9.11
N CYS A 93 3.80 19.34 -8.73
CA CYS A 93 5.07 18.72 -8.33
C CYS A 93 6.13 18.75 -9.45
N GLY A 94 5.74 18.97 -10.70
CA GLY A 94 6.64 19.14 -11.84
C GLY A 94 7.40 20.47 -11.86
N GLU A 95 6.92 21.50 -11.15
CA GLU A 95 7.57 22.82 -11.08
C GLU A 95 8.82 22.81 -10.18
N ASN A 96 8.79 21.98 -9.14
CA ASN A 96 9.91 21.79 -8.23
C ASN A 96 10.77 20.62 -8.69
N PHE A 97 12.04 20.89 -9.01
CA PHE A 97 12.99 19.86 -9.46
C PHE A 97 13.10 18.66 -8.50
N SER A 98 13.07 18.90 -7.18
CA SER A 98 13.17 17.85 -6.17
C SER A 98 11.93 16.97 -6.14
N GLU A 99 10.74 17.57 -6.17
CA GLU A 99 9.46 16.83 -6.16
C GLU A 99 9.30 16.03 -7.45
N ARG A 100 9.58 16.65 -8.60
CA ARG A 100 9.59 15.97 -9.89
C ARG A 100 10.48 14.73 -9.88
N LYS A 101 11.70 14.84 -9.38
CA LYS A 101 12.63 13.69 -9.29
C LYS A 101 12.07 12.57 -8.41
N ARG A 102 11.46 12.89 -7.27
CA ARG A 102 10.84 11.88 -6.40
C ARG A 102 9.63 11.20 -7.05
N VAL A 103 8.84 11.95 -7.83
CA VAL A 103 7.72 11.39 -8.61
C VAL A 103 8.22 10.45 -9.71
N GLU A 104 9.24 10.86 -10.48
CA GLU A 104 9.86 10.00 -11.50
C GLU A 104 10.41 8.70 -10.87
N GLU A 105 11.14 8.79 -9.75
CA GLU A 105 11.63 7.61 -9.00
C GLU A 105 10.51 6.74 -8.41
N ALA A 106 9.37 7.34 -8.05
CA ALA A 106 8.21 6.63 -7.54
C ALA A 106 7.51 5.84 -8.64
N LEU A 107 7.37 6.40 -9.85
CA LEU A 107 6.78 5.72 -11.01
C LEU A 107 7.57 4.46 -11.35
N ASP A 108 8.90 4.56 -11.43
CA ASP A 108 9.79 3.41 -11.69
C ASP A 108 9.59 2.28 -10.67
N LYS A 109 9.37 2.63 -9.39
CA LYS A 109 9.09 1.62 -8.34
C LYS A 109 7.73 0.98 -8.55
N ILE A 110 6.70 1.79 -8.80
CA ILE A 110 5.32 1.34 -8.88
C ILE A 110 5.10 0.41 -10.08
N GLU A 111 5.70 0.71 -11.24
CA GLU A 111 5.60 -0.13 -12.44
C GLU A 111 6.10 -1.56 -12.22
N ASN A 112 6.99 -1.77 -11.25
CA ASN A 112 7.57 -3.07 -10.92
C ASN A 112 6.86 -3.79 -9.77
N LEU A 113 5.85 -3.18 -9.14
CA LEU A 113 5.14 -3.82 -8.03
C LEU A 113 4.15 -4.87 -8.55
N PRO A 114 4.06 -6.05 -7.90
CA PRO A 114 3.07 -7.07 -8.25
C PRO A 114 1.69 -6.73 -7.67
N ILE A 115 1.12 -5.59 -8.04
CA ILE A 115 -0.25 -5.16 -7.69
C ILE A 115 -1.09 -5.08 -8.96
N ASP A 116 -2.18 -5.83 -8.98
CA ASP A 116 -3.24 -5.70 -9.97
C ASP A 116 -4.45 -5.02 -9.32
N TYR A 117 -4.95 -3.97 -9.97
CA TYR A 117 -6.21 -3.28 -9.64
C TYR A 117 -7.33 -3.83 -10.54
#